data_AF-A0A959IWA6-F1
#
_entry.id   AF-A0A959IWA6-F1
#
_cell.length_a   1.000
_cell.length_b   1.000
_cell.length_c   1.000
_cell.angle_alpha   90.00
_cell.angle_beta   90.00
_cell.angle_gamma   90.00
#
_symmetry.space_group_name_H-M   'P 1'
#
loop_
_entity.id
_entity.type
_entity.pdbx_description
1 polymer ?
#
loop_
_entity_poly.entity_id
_entity_poly.type
_entity_poly.pdbx_seq_one_letter_code
_entity_poly.pdbx_strand_id
1 'polypeptide(L)'
;MKYLFLHISFIFCITPLFSQVKEFVADMQKIQDLMISKLPITIKASYTLYATHDAVSPMSSTSSITYLSGQHYYQHIEDVHTIIEKNMVAIVDISESTIVLDKKEMDMNDLLLSFQMGDIVDFIKDVQIKDGSEYKTYNVNFQPYFSFKSIIIKYAKRLQFIDQVELFYASSAGLEDNLQDEEKPKLVIKLNQVENSSHYAYRFQNNPFFKLTGTKAIPTGKYSKYSVINNLKANE
;
A
#
# COMPACT_ATOMS: atom_id res chain seq x y z
N MET A 1 -16.89 12.74 45.46
CA MET A 1 -17.34 11.44 44.90
C MET A 1 -17.81 11.53 43.45
N LYS A 2 -18.72 12.44 43.06
CA LYS A 2 -19.17 12.58 41.64
C LYS A 2 -18.03 12.84 40.64
N TYR A 3 -17.07 13.71 40.97
CA TYR A 3 -15.90 13.98 40.11
C TYR A 3 -14.92 12.79 39.99
N LEU A 4 -14.84 11.95 41.03
CA LEU A 4 -13.97 10.77 41.05
C LEU A 4 -14.55 9.63 40.21
N PHE A 5 -15.87 9.46 40.23
CA PHE A 5 -16.60 8.56 39.32
C PHE A 5 -16.45 8.99 37.86
N LEU A 6 -16.54 10.30 37.57
CA LEU A 6 -16.35 10.83 36.22
C LEU A 6 -14.95 10.53 35.68
N HIS A 7 -13.91 10.68 36.51
CA HIS A 7 -12.52 10.36 36.15
C HIS A 7 -12.28 8.87 35.98
N ILE A 8 -12.85 8.02 36.84
CA ILE A 8 -12.77 6.57 36.71
C ILE A 8 -13.45 6.12 35.40
N SER A 9 -14.65 6.62 35.10
CA SER A 9 -15.33 6.34 33.83
C SER A 9 -14.55 6.82 32.60
N PHE A 10 -13.92 8.00 32.67
CA PHE A 10 -13.08 8.51 31.59
C PHE A 10 -11.84 7.64 31.35
N ILE A 11 -11.18 7.18 32.42
CA ILE A 11 -10.02 6.28 32.34
C ILE A 11 -10.44 4.93 31.72
N PHE A 12 -11.60 4.39 32.09
CA PHE A 12 -12.14 3.14 31.53
C PHE A 12 -12.62 3.26 30.07
N CYS A 13 -13.02 4.44 29.59
CA CYS A 13 -13.41 4.63 28.19
C CYS A 13 -12.21 4.92 27.26
N ILE A 14 -11.14 5.53 27.78
CA ILE A 14 -9.95 5.88 26.99
C ILE A 14 -8.96 4.70 26.87
N THR A 15 -8.82 3.90 27.93
CA THR A 15 -7.95 2.70 27.93
C THR A 15 -8.23 1.69 26.82
N PRO A 16 -9.49 1.33 26.47
CA PRO A 16 -9.75 0.38 25.39
C PRO A 16 -9.34 0.93 24.01
N LEU A 17 -9.52 2.23 23.76
CA LEU A 17 -9.11 2.86 22.49
C LEU A 17 -7.59 2.79 22.31
N PHE A 18 -6.81 3.19 23.31
CA PHE A 18 -5.36 3.07 23.27
C PHE A 18 -4.88 1.61 23.17
N SER A 19 -5.60 0.67 23.79
CA SER A 19 -5.28 -0.76 23.69
C SER A 19 -5.47 -1.29 22.27
N GLN A 20 -6.54 -0.89 21.59
CA GLN A 20 -6.81 -1.33 20.21
C GLN A 20 -5.80 -0.77 19.21
N VAL A 21 -5.39 0.49 19.36
CA VAL A 21 -4.32 1.08 18.54
C VAL A 21 -3.01 0.33 18.75
N LYS A 22 -2.63 0.03 20.02
CA LYS A 22 -1.42 -0.74 20.32
C LYS A 22 -1.46 -2.16 19.75
N GLU A 23 -2.61 -2.83 19.87
CA GLU A 23 -2.78 -4.18 19.31
C GLU A 23 -2.67 -4.18 17.78
N PHE A 24 -3.31 -3.21 17.12
CA PHE A 24 -3.19 -3.01 15.68
C PHE A 24 -1.73 -2.82 15.25
N VAL A 25 -0.99 -1.92 15.88
CA VAL A 25 0.43 -1.67 15.58
C VAL A 25 1.26 -2.94 15.76
N ALA A 26 1.07 -3.66 16.88
CA ALA A 26 1.80 -4.88 17.15
C ALA A 26 1.51 -5.99 16.13
N ASP A 27 0.27 -6.11 15.67
CA ASP A 27 -0.10 -7.09 14.65
C ASP A 27 0.45 -6.72 13.27
N MET A 28 0.43 -5.44 12.91
CA MET A 28 1.03 -4.97 11.65
C MET A 28 2.54 -5.21 11.62
N GLN A 29 3.23 -5.02 12.75
CA GLN A 29 4.65 -5.37 12.88
C GLN A 29 4.88 -6.86 12.66
N LYS A 30 4.07 -7.74 13.27
CA LYS A 30 4.21 -9.19 13.07
C LYS A 30 3.97 -9.61 11.62
N ILE A 31 3.00 -8.99 10.94
CA ILE A 31 2.74 -9.23 9.53
C ILE A 31 3.95 -8.83 8.69
N GLN A 32 4.53 -7.67 8.98
CA GLN A 32 5.74 -7.18 8.33
C GLN A 32 6.90 -8.15 8.50
N ASP A 33 7.21 -8.55 9.75
CA ASP A 33 8.29 -9.48 10.07
C ASP A 33 8.10 -10.82 9.36
N LEU A 34 6.86 -11.32 9.32
CA LEU A 34 6.53 -12.54 8.61
C LEU A 34 6.73 -12.39 7.10
N MET A 35 6.32 -11.27 6.50
CA MET A 35 6.53 -11.01 5.08
C MET A 35 8.02 -10.99 4.72
N ILE A 36 8.84 -10.32 5.52
CA ILE A 36 10.31 -10.29 5.36
C ILE A 36 10.88 -11.71 5.43
N SER A 37 10.43 -12.52 6.40
CA SER A 37 10.91 -13.90 6.58
C SER A 37 10.59 -14.83 5.40
N LYS A 38 9.59 -14.49 4.56
CA LYS A 38 9.19 -15.30 3.40
C LYS A 38 9.82 -14.83 2.08
N LEU A 39 10.58 -13.75 2.07
CA LEU A 39 11.25 -13.27 0.85
C LEU A 39 12.19 -14.35 0.27
N PRO A 40 12.27 -14.50 -1.07
CA PRO A 40 11.58 -13.72 -2.09
C PRO A 40 10.12 -14.16 -2.33
N ILE A 41 9.22 -13.19 -2.51
CA ILE A 41 7.79 -13.43 -2.76
C ILE A 41 7.29 -12.74 -4.02
N THR A 42 6.26 -13.32 -4.62
CA THR A 42 5.41 -12.67 -5.62
C THR A 42 4.02 -12.48 -5.05
N ILE A 43 3.49 -11.28 -5.23
CA ILE A 43 2.17 -10.86 -4.81
C ILE A 43 1.37 -10.50 -6.06
N LYS A 44 0.21 -11.14 -6.25
CA LYS A 44 -0.77 -10.72 -7.25
C LYS A 44 -1.90 -10.00 -6.56
N ALA A 45 -2.20 -8.79 -7.00
CA ALA A 45 -3.27 -7.98 -6.43
C ALA A 45 -4.26 -7.53 -7.50
N SER A 46 -5.50 -7.26 -7.10
CA SER A 46 -6.48 -6.54 -7.91
C SER A 46 -6.86 -5.25 -7.21
N TYR A 47 -7.09 -4.21 -8.03
CA TYR A 47 -7.41 -2.86 -7.61
C TYR A 47 -8.77 -2.53 -8.19
N THR A 48 -9.63 -1.91 -7.39
CA THR A 48 -10.93 -1.42 -7.84
C THR A 48 -11.13 -0.02 -7.29
N LEU A 49 -11.21 0.94 -8.20
CA LEU A 49 -11.41 2.35 -7.89
C LEU A 49 -12.87 2.70 -8.10
N TYR A 50 -13.47 3.38 -7.13
CA TYR A 50 -14.78 3.99 -7.25
C TYR A 50 -14.61 5.49 -7.44
N ALA A 51 -15.52 6.12 -8.20
CA ALA A 51 -15.48 7.56 -8.42
C ALA A 51 -16.01 8.34 -7.20
N THR A 52 -17.07 7.81 -6.59
CA THR A 52 -17.78 8.39 -5.45
C THR A 52 -18.17 7.31 -4.44
N HIS A 53 -18.59 7.73 -3.24
CA HIS A 53 -18.97 6.85 -2.12
C HIS A 53 -20.30 6.12 -2.33
N ASP A 54 -21.12 6.57 -3.28
CA ASP A 54 -22.43 6.04 -3.66
C ASP A 54 -22.39 5.34 -5.04
N ALA A 55 -21.20 5.16 -5.63
CA ALA A 55 -21.05 4.58 -6.95
C ALA A 55 -21.58 3.12 -7.01
N VAL A 56 -22.51 2.87 -7.92
CA VAL A 56 -23.09 1.52 -8.14
C VAL A 56 -22.15 0.60 -8.92
N SER A 57 -21.21 1.18 -9.70
CA SER A 57 -20.23 0.46 -10.49
C SER A 57 -18.81 1.00 -10.29
N PRO A 58 -17.77 0.16 -10.42
CA PRO A 58 -16.38 0.62 -10.42
C PRO A 58 -16.11 1.66 -11.52
N MET A 59 -15.28 2.65 -11.21
CA MET A 59 -14.74 3.60 -12.19
C MET A 59 -13.61 2.96 -13.00
N SER A 60 -12.74 2.22 -12.32
CA SER A 60 -11.64 1.49 -12.94
C SER A 60 -11.30 0.23 -12.14
N SER A 61 -10.75 -0.77 -12.82
CA SER A 61 -10.22 -1.95 -12.19
C SER A 61 -8.98 -2.43 -12.94
N THR A 62 -7.95 -2.81 -12.19
CA THR A 62 -6.71 -3.36 -12.75
C THR A 62 -6.16 -4.46 -11.87
N SER A 63 -5.13 -5.15 -12.36
CA SER A 63 -4.35 -6.09 -11.57
C SER A 63 -2.89 -5.68 -11.55
N SER A 64 -2.20 -6.06 -10.47
CA SER A 64 -0.76 -5.91 -10.38
C SER A 64 -0.09 -7.25 -10.10
N ILE A 65 1.16 -7.33 -10.54
CA ILE A 65 2.11 -8.34 -10.12
C ILE A 65 3.27 -7.60 -9.49
N THR A 66 3.52 -7.89 -8.22
CA THR A 66 4.60 -7.30 -7.44
C THR A 66 5.56 -8.40 -6.99
N TYR A 67 6.84 -8.27 -7.32
CA TYR A 67 7.91 -9.17 -6.89
C TYR A 67 8.81 -8.45 -5.90
N LEU A 68 9.04 -9.09 -4.76
CA LEU A 68 9.81 -8.55 -3.65
C LEU A 68 10.93 -9.53 -3.29
N SER A 69 12.15 -9.02 -3.23
CA SER A 69 13.34 -9.69 -2.73
C SER A 69 14.16 -8.64 -1.98
N GLY A 70 14.92 -9.00 -0.94
CA GLY A 70 15.49 -8.01 0.00
C GLY A 70 16.22 -6.77 -0.58
N GLN A 71 16.75 -6.82 -1.82
CA GLN A 71 17.35 -5.66 -2.51
C GLN A 71 16.69 -5.28 -3.84
N HIS A 72 15.59 -5.96 -4.20
CA HIS A 72 14.92 -5.82 -5.48
C HIS A 72 13.41 -5.73 -5.30
N TYR A 73 12.82 -4.72 -5.91
CA TYR A 73 11.39 -4.58 -6.04
C TYR A 73 11.07 -4.44 -7.52
N TYR A 74 10.06 -5.17 -7.96
CA TYR A 74 9.45 -4.99 -9.26
C TYR A 74 7.95 -4.95 -9.07
N GLN A 75 7.28 -4.00 -9.71
CA GLN A 75 5.84 -3.98 -9.82
C GLN A 75 5.44 -3.70 -11.26
N HIS A 76 4.39 -4.38 -11.68
CA HIS A 76 3.68 -4.08 -12.91
C HIS A 76 2.22 -3.84 -12.55
N ILE A 77 1.71 -2.66 -12.88
CA ILE A 77 0.29 -2.32 -12.77
C ILE A 77 -0.12 -1.62 -14.06
N GLU A 78 -1.18 -2.11 -14.69
CA GLU A 78 -1.60 -1.64 -16.02
C GLU A 78 -0.45 -1.66 -17.03
N ASP A 79 -0.07 -0.50 -17.55
CA ASP A 79 0.99 -0.27 -18.53
C ASP A 79 2.24 0.35 -17.89
N VAL A 80 2.36 0.29 -16.57
CA VAL A 80 3.48 0.88 -15.81
C VAL A 80 4.31 -0.20 -15.13
N HIS A 81 5.60 -0.24 -15.46
CA HIS A 81 6.58 -1.08 -14.78
C HIS A 81 7.48 -0.25 -13.87
N THR A 82 7.51 -0.59 -12.59
CA THR A 82 8.40 0.00 -11.60
C THR A 82 9.48 -1.01 -11.23
N ILE A 83 10.73 -0.67 -11.47
CA ILE A 83 11.91 -1.48 -11.10
C ILE A 83 12.71 -0.69 -10.08
N ILE A 84 12.97 -1.28 -8.92
CA ILE A 84 13.78 -0.69 -7.87
C ILE A 84 14.87 -1.67 -7.49
N GLU A 85 16.11 -1.22 -7.57
CA GLU A 85 17.29 -2.04 -7.27
C GLU A 85 18.36 -1.15 -6.63
N LYS A 86 18.79 -1.53 -5.42
CA LYS A 86 19.78 -0.78 -4.63
C LYS A 86 19.33 0.68 -4.38
N ASN A 87 19.97 1.62 -5.06
CA ASN A 87 19.80 3.07 -4.94
C ASN A 87 19.18 3.69 -6.21
N MET A 88 18.60 2.89 -7.10
CA MET A 88 17.99 3.37 -8.35
C MET A 88 16.53 2.93 -8.44
N VAL A 89 15.71 3.81 -9.02
CA VAL A 89 14.33 3.56 -9.41
C VAL A 89 14.21 3.78 -10.91
N ALA A 90 13.53 2.88 -11.60
CA ALA A 90 13.12 3.06 -12.98
C ALA A 90 11.61 2.87 -13.08
N ILE A 91 10.94 3.83 -13.70
CA ILE A 91 9.52 3.76 -14.04
C ILE A 91 9.42 3.74 -15.56
N VAL A 92 8.82 2.69 -16.11
CA VAL A 92 8.58 2.55 -17.54
C VAL A 92 7.08 2.63 -17.76
N ASP A 93 6.65 3.74 -18.34
CA ASP A 93 5.27 3.95 -18.76
C ASP A 93 5.14 3.57 -20.24
N ILE A 94 4.46 2.45 -20.49
CA ILE A 94 4.22 1.92 -21.83
C ILE A 94 3.24 2.82 -22.58
N SER A 95 2.25 3.39 -21.90
CA SER A 95 1.21 4.23 -22.51
C SER A 95 1.77 5.58 -22.98
N GLU A 96 2.60 6.22 -22.16
CA GLU A 96 3.24 7.50 -22.46
C GLU A 96 4.60 7.34 -23.18
N SER A 97 4.98 6.10 -23.52
CA SER A 97 6.25 5.78 -24.18
C SER A 97 7.47 6.44 -23.50
N THR A 98 7.51 6.38 -22.16
CA THR A 98 8.48 7.13 -21.36
C THR A 98 9.18 6.23 -20.34
N ILE A 99 10.49 6.43 -20.19
CA ILE A 99 11.32 5.77 -19.19
C ILE A 99 11.90 6.84 -18.28
N VAL A 100 11.56 6.79 -17.00
CA VAL A 100 12.10 7.67 -15.97
C VAL A 100 13.10 6.88 -15.14
N LEU A 101 14.32 7.40 -14.97
CA LEU A 101 15.31 6.89 -14.03
C LEU A 101 15.59 7.93 -12.97
N ASP A 102 15.56 7.50 -11.71
CA ASP A 102 15.85 8.37 -10.58
C ASP A 102 16.72 7.68 -9.52
N LYS A 103 17.34 8.51 -8.68
CA LYS A 103 17.97 8.02 -7.46
C LYS A 103 16.85 7.69 -6.48
N LYS A 104 17.04 6.60 -5.77
CA LYS A 104 16.15 6.21 -4.70
C LYS A 104 16.55 6.95 -3.43
N GLU A 105 15.64 7.76 -2.91
CA GLU A 105 15.88 8.56 -1.68
C GLU A 105 15.58 7.77 -0.38
N MET A 106 14.95 6.60 -0.48
CA MET A 106 14.48 5.81 0.66
C MET A 106 15.11 4.40 0.69
N ASP A 107 15.23 3.72 1.84
CA ASP A 107 15.70 2.32 1.85
C ASP A 107 14.66 1.40 1.17
N MET A 108 15.09 0.24 0.66
CA MET A 108 14.21 -0.67 -0.06
C MET A 108 13.40 -1.47 0.94
N ASN A 109 13.98 -1.75 2.11
CA ASN A 109 13.24 -2.28 3.25
C ASN A 109 12.17 -1.30 3.72
N ASP A 110 12.47 0.00 3.68
CA ASP A 110 11.48 1.05 3.96
C ASP A 110 10.41 1.08 2.87
N LEU A 111 10.77 1.05 1.58
CA LEU A 111 9.83 1.17 0.46
C LEU A 111 8.94 -0.07 0.26
N LEU A 112 9.44 -1.26 0.59
CA LEU A 112 8.67 -2.51 0.58
C LEU A 112 7.52 -2.50 1.58
N LEU A 113 7.66 -1.71 2.64
CA LEU A 113 6.89 -1.86 3.88
C LEU A 113 6.61 -0.50 4.55
N SER A 114 6.61 0.61 3.79
CA SER A 114 6.47 1.99 4.31
C SER A 114 5.05 2.33 4.77
N PHE A 115 4.31 1.33 5.24
CA PHE A 115 3.64 1.54 6.51
C PHE A 115 4.70 1.58 7.61
N GLN A 116 5.47 2.66 7.69
CA GLN A 116 6.06 3.03 8.98
C GLN A 116 4.86 3.36 9.87
N MET A 117 4.34 2.33 10.55
CA MET A 117 3.17 2.45 11.41
C MET A 117 3.37 3.58 12.41
N GLY A 118 4.61 3.84 12.85
CA GLY A 118 4.98 4.99 13.67
C GLY A 118 4.52 6.34 13.10
N ASP A 119 4.65 6.57 11.80
CA ASP A 119 4.30 7.85 11.17
C ASP A 119 2.79 8.04 11.03
N ILE A 120 2.03 6.94 10.86
CA ILE A 120 0.57 7.01 10.73
C ILE A 120 -0.16 6.94 12.06
N VAL A 121 0.46 6.38 13.11
CA VAL A 121 -0.16 6.18 14.44
C VAL A 121 -0.61 7.50 15.05
N ASP A 122 0.17 8.57 14.89
CA ASP A 122 -0.20 9.90 15.39
C ASP A 122 -1.44 10.47 14.69
N PHE A 123 -1.75 9.98 13.49
CA PHE A 123 -2.95 10.34 12.74
C PHE A 123 -4.12 9.36 12.97
N ILE A 124 -3.93 8.27 13.71
CA ILE A 124 -5.01 7.33 14.07
C ILE A 124 -5.84 7.95 15.20
N LYS A 125 -7.13 8.12 14.93
CA LYS A 125 -8.11 8.53 15.93
C LYS A 125 -8.54 7.34 16.78
N ASP A 126 -8.92 6.25 16.14
CA ASP A 126 -9.32 5.00 16.77
C ASP A 126 -9.17 3.81 15.83
N VAL A 127 -9.11 2.61 16.40
CA VAL A 127 -9.13 1.35 15.66
C VAL A 127 -10.21 0.45 16.23
N GLN A 128 -11.13 0.01 15.38
CA GLN A 128 -12.10 -1.02 15.74
C GLN A 128 -11.63 -2.36 15.21
N ILE A 129 -11.46 -3.32 16.11
CA ILE A 129 -10.99 -4.67 15.79
C ILE A 129 -12.19 -5.63 15.82
N LYS A 130 -12.41 -6.34 14.71
CA LYS A 130 -13.36 -7.45 14.64
C LYS A 130 -12.59 -8.74 14.39
N ASP A 131 -12.60 -9.63 15.38
CA ASP A 131 -11.89 -10.90 15.31
C ASP A 131 -12.84 -12.05 14.95
N GLY A 132 -12.85 -12.44 13.68
CA GLY A 132 -13.62 -13.56 13.17
C GLY A 132 -12.83 -14.87 13.17
N SER A 133 -13.47 -15.97 12.75
CA SER A 133 -12.82 -17.28 12.62
C SER A 133 -11.75 -17.30 11.53
N GLU A 134 -12.06 -16.74 10.37
CA GLU A 134 -11.18 -16.74 9.18
C GLU A 134 -10.33 -15.47 9.07
N TYR A 135 -10.92 -14.33 9.45
CA TYR A 135 -10.34 -13.01 9.27
C TYR A 135 -10.29 -12.23 10.57
N LYS A 136 -9.20 -11.48 10.76
CA LYS A 136 -9.16 -10.37 11.70
C LYS A 136 -9.26 -9.06 10.90
N THR A 137 -10.25 -8.23 11.22
CA THR A 137 -10.52 -6.99 10.49
C THR A 137 -10.20 -5.79 11.39
N TYR A 138 -9.40 -4.87 10.88
CA TYR A 138 -9.08 -3.61 11.52
C TYR A 138 -9.75 -2.48 10.74
N ASN A 139 -10.63 -1.73 11.38
CA ASN A 139 -11.16 -0.49 10.84
C ASN A 139 -10.43 0.66 11.53
N VAL A 140 -9.53 1.30 10.79
CA VAL A 140 -8.64 2.36 11.26
C VAL A 140 -9.23 3.70 10.85
N ASN A 141 -9.67 4.51 11.80
CA ASN A 141 -10.21 5.84 11.57
C ASN A 141 -9.11 6.89 11.78
N PHE A 142 -8.99 7.83 10.86
CA PHE A 142 -7.98 8.89 10.92
C PHE A 142 -8.55 10.19 11.48
N GLN A 143 -7.64 11.08 11.89
CA GLN A 143 -7.99 12.45 12.28
C GLN A 143 -8.57 13.27 11.10
N PRO A 144 -9.39 14.31 11.34
CA PRO A 144 -10.17 15.04 10.32
C PRO A 144 -9.40 15.78 9.21
N TYR A 145 -8.08 15.65 9.14
CA TYR A 145 -7.21 16.34 8.17
C TYR A 145 -6.36 15.39 7.34
N PHE A 146 -6.55 14.07 7.54
CA PHE A 146 -5.90 13.07 6.72
C PHE A 146 -6.60 12.95 5.36
N SER A 147 -5.86 12.60 4.30
CA SER A 147 -6.39 12.47 2.94
C SER A 147 -7.47 11.38 2.77
N PHE A 148 -7.71 10.59 3.81
CA PHE A 148 -8.68 9.51 3.89
C PHE A 148 -9.37 9.53 5.26
N LYS A 149 -10.65 9.18 5.29
CA LYS A 149 -11.43 9.09 6.54
C LYS A 149 -11.04 7.85 7.34
N SER A 150 -10.96 6.72 6.66
CA SER A 150 -10.65 5.45 7.26
C SER A 150 -10.02 4.48 6.27
N ILE A 151 -9.38 3.45 6.81
CA ILE A 151 -8.92 2.27 6.09
C ILE A 151 -9.45 1.02 6.78
N ILE A 152 -9.96 0.07 6.00
CA ILE A 152 -10.28 -1.28 6.49
C ILE A 152 -9.21 -2.25 6.00
N ILE A 153 -8.56 -2.96 6.93
CA ILE A 153 -7.56 -3.99 6.66
C ILE A 153 -8.13 -5.33 7.08
N LYS A 154 -8.26 -6.26 6.13
CA LYS A 154 -8.64 -7.65 6.41
C LYS A 154 -7.41 -8.54 6.39
N TYR A 155 -7.11 -9.15 7.53
CA TYR A 155 -6.02 -10.09 7.70
C TYR A 155 -6.56 -11.52 7.69
N ALA A 156 -6.11 -12.34 6.74
CA ALA A 156 -6.48 -13.75 6.67
C ALA A 156 -5.64 -14.56 7.67
N LYS A 157 -6.28 -15.07 8.73
CA LYS A 157 -5.59 -15.81 9.81
C LYS A 157 -4.86 -17.05 9.29
N ARG A 158 -5.48 -17.75 8.32
CA ARG A 158 -4.91 -18.96 7.71
C ARG A 158 -3.64 -18.66 6.91
N LEU A 159 -3.64 -17.59 6.11
CA LEU A 159 -2.51 -17.25 5.24
C LEU A 159 -1.43 -16.47 5.99
N GLN A 160 -1.82 -15.87 7.13
CA GLN A 160 -1.03 -14.94 7.90
C GLN A 160 -0.56 -13.74 7.08
N PHE A 161 -1.41 -13.27 6.17
CA PHE A 161 -1.15 -12.11 5.32
C PHE A 161 -2.35 -11.18 5.31
N ILE A 162 -2.11 -9.93 4.94
CA ILE A 162 -3.19 -9.03 4.54
C ILE A 162 -3.83 -9.65 3.28
N ASP A 163 -5.15 -9.80 3.30
CA ASP A 163 -5.94 -10.30 2.19
C ASP A 163 -6.56 -9.13 1.42
N GLN A 164 -6.94 -8.07 2.13
CA GLN A 164 -7.59 -6.92 1.53
C GLN A 164 -7.34 -5.62 2.29
N VAL A 165 -7.22 -4.52 1.55
CA VAL A 165 -7.21 -3.16 2.06
C VAL A 165 -8.29 -2.35 1.35
N GLU A 166 -9.11 -1.61 2.09
CA GLU A 166 -10.14 -0.70 1.55
C GLU A 166 -9.86 0.71 2.08
N LEU A 167 -9.74 1.71 1.20
CA LEU A 167 -9.52 3.11 1.56
C LEU A 167 -10.80 3.91 1.35
N PHE A 168 -11.22 4.72 2.32
CA PHE A 168 -12.47 5.50 2.28
C PHE A 168 -12.21 7.00 2.09
N TYR A 169 -13.18 7.72 1.50
CA TYR A 169 -13.09 9.15 1.21
C TYR A 169 -12.99 10.00 2.49
N ALA A 170 -12.13 11.02 2.51
CA ALA A 170 -11.96 11.94 3.66
C ALA A 170 -13.25 12.68 4.03
N SER A 171 -14.02 13.11 3.03
CA SER A 171 -15.29 13.80 3.19
C SER A 171 -16.41 12.97 2.57
N SER A 172 -17.28 12.43 3.42
CA SER A 172 -18.65 12.06 3.01
C SER A 172 -19.46 13.34 2.97
N ALA A 173 -19.29 14.14 1.92
CA ALA A 173 -20.19 15.26 1.66
C ALA A 173 -21.51 14.70 1.07
N GLY A 174 -22.21 13.89 1.86
CA GLY A 174 -23.64 13.69 1.68
C GLY A 174 -24.32 14.92 2.25
N LEU A 175 -24.65 15.88 1.37
CA LEU A 175 -25.74 16.78 1.67
C LEU A 175 -26.99 15.90 1.71
N GLU A 176 -27.59 15.79 2.90
CA GLU A 176 -28.89 15.20 3.25
C GLU A 176 -28.83 13.99 4.21
N ASP A 177 -29.53 14.15 5.34
CA ASP A 177 -29.76 13.19 6.44
C ASP A 177 -30.60 11.96 6.04
N ASN A 178 -30.47 11.47 4.80
CA ASN A 178 -31.14 10.24 4.38
C ASN A 178 -30.20 9.05 4.50
N LEU A 179 -30.31 8.41 5.65
CA LEU A 179 -29.79 7.08 5.99
C LEU A 179 -30.28 6.02 4.99
N GLN A 180 -29.48 5.69 3.99
CA GLN A 180 -29.18 4.32 3.53
C GLN A 180 -28.22 4.34 2.34
N ASP A 181 -26.99 3.88 2.54
CA ASP A 181 -26.37 2.74 1.85
C ASP A 181 -24.93 2.56 2.37
N GLU A 182 -24.43 1.32 2.38
CA GLU A 182 -23.04 1.03 2.77
C GLU A 182 -22.07 1.87 1.94
N GLU A 183 -21.37 2.82 2.58
CA GLU A 183 -20.38 3.69 1.94
C GLU A 183 -19.40 2.85 1.13
N LYS A 184 -19.29 3.09 -0.19
CA LYS A 184 -18.29 2.43 -1.01
C LYS A 184 -16.90 2.99 -0.70
N PRO A 185 -15.89 2.12 -0.57
CA PRO A 185 -14.51 2.58 -0.47
C PRO A 185 -14.11 3.27 -1.77
N LYS A 186 -13.22 4.26 -1.67
CA LYS A 186 -12.56 4.89 -2.82
C LYS A 186 -11.73 3.86 -3.58
N LEU A 187 -10.92 3.08 -2.87
CA LEU A 187 -10.03 2.08 -3.47
C LEU A 187 -10.10 0.78 -2.68
N VAL A 188 -10.31 -0.33 -3.38
CA VAL A 188 -10.18 -1.69 -2.84
C VAL A 188 -8.96 -2.35 -3.45
N ILE A 189 -8.09 -2.88 -2.62
CA ILE A 189 -6.92 -3.67 -3.01
C ILE A 189 -7.12 -5.08 -2.44
N LYS A 190 -7.24 -6.09 -3.29
CA LYS A 190 -7.32 -7.50 -2.90
C LYS A 190 -6.03 -8.22 -3.25
N LEU A 191 -5.40 -8.85 -2.26
CA LEU A 191 -4.18 -9.63 -2.39
C LEU A 191 -4.57 -11.06 -2.73
N ASN A 192 -4.77 -11.32 -4.02
CA ASN A 192 -5.32 -12.59 -4.50
C ASN A 192 -4.38 -13.79 -4.28
N GLN A 193 -3.07 -13.56 -4.27
CA GLN A 193 -2.07 -14.63 -4.19
C GLN A 193 -0.76 -14.09 -3.63
N VAL A 194 -0.17 -14.81 -2.69
CA VAL A 194 1.18 -14.58 -2.15
C VAL A 194 1.95 -15.89 -2.22
N GLU A 195 3.03 -15.93 -2.98
CA GLU A 195 3.81 -17.15 -3.21
C GLU A 195 5.30 -16.90 -3.05
N ASN A 196 6.02 -17.89 -2.50
CA ASN A 196 7.47 -17.91 -2.56
C ASN A 196 7.85 -18.11 -4.03
N SER A 197 8.65 -17.20 -4.59
CA SER A 197 9.03 -17.26 -5.99
C SER A 197 10.54 -17.22 -6.14
N SER A 198 11.09 -18.28 -6.74
CA SER A 198 12.47 -18.31 -7.23
C SER A 198 12.63 -17.66 -8.60
N HIS A 199 11.52 -17.28 -9.26
CA HIS A 199 11.55 -16.65 -10.58
C HIS A 199 11.87 -15.16 -10.43
N TYR A 200 12.90 -14.72 -11.17
CA TYR A 200 13.34 -13.33 -11.13
C TYR A 200 12.43 -12.45 -11.99
N ALA A 201 11.87 -11.40 -11.38
CA ALA A 201 11.26 -10.30 -12.11
C ALA A 201 12.31 -9.40 -12.80
N TYR A 202 11.86 -8.39 -13.55
CA TYR A 202 12.74 -7.46 -14.26
C TYR A 202 13.65 -6.68 -13.30
N ARG A 203 14.91 -6.55 -13.69
CA ARG A 203 15.98 -5.83 -12.96
C ARG A 203 16.64 -4.80 -13.85
N PHE A 204 17.45 -3.89 -13.31
CA PHE A 204 18.19 -2.93 -14.14
C PHE A 204 19.14 -3.63 -15.11
N GLN A 205 19.77 -4.71 -14.68
CA GLN A 205 20.69 -5.49 -15.51
C GLN A 205 19.97 -6.44 -16.48
N ASN A 206 18.69 -6.76 -16.23
CA ASN A 206 17.94 -7.73 -17.01
C ASN A 206 16.47 -7.29 -17.11
N ASN A 207 16.16 -6.45 -18.08
CA ASN A 207 14.81 -6.04 -18.44
C ASN A 207 14.72 -5.83 -19.96
N PRO A 208 13.51 -5.88 -20.54
CA PRO A 208 13.33 -5.70 -21.98
C PRO A 208 13.30 -4.23 -22.42
N PHE A 209 13.18 -3.28 -21.48
CA PHE A 209 12.87 -1.88 -21.75
C PHE A 209 14.11 -1.06 -22.13
N PHE A 210 15.19 -1.22 -21.39
CA PHE A 210 16.41 -0.46 -21.56
C PHE A 210 17.66 -1.24 -21.15
N LYS A 211 18.81 -0.83 -21.69
CA LYS A 211 20.14 -1.20 -21.20
C LYS A 211 20.76 -0.05 -20.44
N LEU A 212 21.29 -0.32 -19.26
CA LEU A 212 22.04 0.65 -18.48
C LEU A 212 23.52 0.59 -18.86
N THR A 213 24.08 1.72 -19.30
CA THR A 213 25.51 1.89 -19.60
C THR A 213 26.06 3.03 -18.74
N GLY A 214 26.69 2.68 -17.62
CA GLY A 214 27.02 3.64 -16.56
C GLY A 214 25.73 4.20 -15.93
N THR A 215 25.55 5.52 -15.95
CA THR A 215 24.31 6.18 -15.50
C THR A 215 23.32 6.46 -16.64
N LYS A 216 23.63 6.08 -17.88
CA LYS A 216 22.73 6.30 -19.03
C LYS A 216 21.87 5.07 -19.28
N ALA A 217 20.56 5.27 -19.42
CA ALA A 217 19.67 4.26 -19.96
C ALA A 217 19.49 4.45 -21.47
N ILE A 218 19.60 3.37 -22.22
CA ILE A 218 19.38 3.33 -23.66
C ILE A 218 18.19 2.40 -23.91
N PRO A 219 17.05 2.91 -24.40
CA PRO A 219 15.89 2.08 -24.69
C PRO A 219 16.22 1.00 -25.74
N THR A 220 15.63 -0.19 -25.60
CA THR A 220 15.97 -1.34 -26.45
C THR A 220 14.79 -1.94 -27.19
N GLY A 221 15.08 -2.57 -28.33
CA GLY A 221 14.10 -3.33 -29.11
C GLY A 221 12.90 -2.47 -29.53
N LYS A 222 11.69 -2.96 -29.22
CA LYS A 222 10.44 -2.24 -29.53
C LYS A 222 10.28 -0.91 -28.78
N TYR A 223 11.06 -0.68 -27.73
CA TYR A 223 11.04 0.55 -26.93
C TYR A 223 12.08 1.59 -27.39
N SER A 224 12.79 1.35 -28.49
CA SER A 224 13.86 2.22 -29.00
C SER A 224 13.48 3.68 -29.22
N LYS A 225 12.18 4.00 -29.35
CA LYS A 225 11.65 5.36 -29.52
C LYS A 225 11.20 6.02 -28.22
N TYR A 226 11.29 5.34 -27.08
CA TYR A 226 10.79 5.86 -25.81
C TYR A 226 11.62 7.07 -25.38
N SER A 227 10.96 8.07 -24.81
CA SER A 227 11.63 9.20 -24.19
C SER A 227 12.33 8.73 -22.91
N VAL A 228 13.51 9.28 -22.60
CA VAL A 228 14.25 8.94 -21.38
C VAL A 228 14.46 10.19 -20.55
N ILE A 229 13.86 10.22 -19.37
CA ILE A 229 14.12 11.21 -18.32
C ILE A 229 15.10 10.58 -17.35
N ASN A 230 16.28 11.18 -17.20
CA ASN A 230 17.37 10.59 -16.40
C ASN A 230 17.87 11.55 -15.32
N ASN A 231 17.31 11.39 -14.12
CA ASN A 231 17.60 12.20 -12.95
C ASN A 231 18.77 11.66 -12.12
N LEU A 232 19.40 10.55 -12.53
CA LEU A 232 20.58 9.98 -11.85
C LEU A 232 21.78 10.95 -11.81
N LYS A 233 21.75 12.03 -12.62
CA LYS A 233 22.83 12.99 -12.81
C LYS A 233 22.65 14.36 -12.13
N ALA A 234 21.64 14.58 -11.30
CA ALA A 234 21.56 15.84 -10.56
C ALA A 234 22.57 15.83 -9.38
N ASN A 235 23.45 16.84 -9.37
CA ASN A 235 24.59 17.13 -8.48
C ASN A 235 25.97 16.79 -9.07
N GLU A 236 26.37 17.57 -10.09
CA GLU A 236 27.75 18.09 -10.18
C GLU A 236 27.76 19.51 -9.61
#